data_AF-A0A6A9T1X1-F1
#
_entry.id   AF-A0A6A9T1X1-F1
#
_cell.length_a   1.000
_cell.length_b   1.000
_cell.length_c   1.000
_cell.angle_alpha   90.00
_cell.angle_beta   90.00
_cell.angle_gamma   90.00
#
_symmetry.space_group_name_H-M   'P 1'
#
loop_
_entity.id
_entity.type
_entity.pdbx_description
1 polymer ?
#
loop_
_entity_poly.entity_id
_entity_poly.type
_entity_poly.pdbx_seq_one_letter_code
_entity_poly.pdbx_strand_id
1 'polypeptide(L)'
;MNGNGVTLTVAGARKRDAGRGIARLPEPVRSRLGVLSGDSVIIEGERQTVAKVWPDDGEENVVRIDADTRTNAGATIGDEVRVA
;
A
#
# COMPACT_ATOMS: atom_id res chain seq x y z
N MET A 1 -15.74 -5.12 -12.00
CA MET A 1 -14.55 -4.48 -12.60
C MET A 1 -13.35 -5.19 -12.01
N ASN A 2 -12.72 -6.09 -12.75
CA ASN A 2 -11.57 -6.85 -12.25
C ASN A 2 -10.34 -5.95 -12.41
N GLY A 3 -10.14 -5.02 -11.48
CA GLY A 3 -8.88 -4.28 -11.35
C GLY A 3 -7.77 -5.28 -10.98
N ASN A 4 -6.62 -5.19 -11.65
CA ASN A 4 -5.47 -6.08 -11.47
C ASN A 4 -4.83 -5.89 -10.08
N GLY A 5 -5.47 -6.40 -9.03
CA GLY A 5 -4.94 -6.29 -7.68
C GLY A 5 -3.65 -7.10 -7.49
N VAL A 6 -2.72 -6.56 -6.69
CA VAL A 6 -1.42 -7.17 -6.36
C VAL A 6 -1.38 -7.46 -4.87
N THR A 7 -1.05 -8.70 -4.50
CA THR A 7 -0.80 -9.07 -3.10
C THR A 7 0.59 -8.61 -2.69
N LEU A 8 0.69 -7.92 -1.56
CA LEU A 8 1.94 -7.36 -1.02
C LEU A 8 2.02 -7.61 0.48
N THR A 9 3.25 -7.75 0.98
CA THR A 9 3.51 -7.82 2.42
C THR A 9 3.51 -6.42 3.03
N VAL A 10 2.85 -6.25 4.17
CA VAL A 10 2.78 -4.98 4.89
C VAL A 10 4.10 -4.71 5.62
N ALA A 11 4.68 -3.52 5.39
CA ALA A 11 5.78 -3.01 6.18
C ALA A 11 5.49 -1.64 6.78
N GLY A 12 6.28 -1.27 7.79
CA GLY A 12 6.18 0.04 8.43
C GLY A 12 6.57 1.18 7.48
N ALA A 13 5.75 2.23 7.47
CA ALA A 13 6.07 3.50 6.84
C ALA A 13 7.37 4.12 7.39
N ARG A 14 8.01 4.96 6.57
CA ARG A 14 9.14 5.78 7.03
C ARG A 14 8.59 6.87 7.97
N LYS A 15 9.41 7.35 8.92
CA LYS A 15 8.99 8.36 9.92
C LYS A 15 8.30 9.59 9.33
N ARG A 16 8.77 10.07 8.17
CA ARG A 16 8.23 11.23 7.45
C ARG A 16 6.85 11.03 6.81
N ASP A 17 6.38 9.78 6.75
CA ASP A 17 5.12 9.41 6.11
C ASP A 17 4.00 9.14 7.13
N ALA A 18 4.30 9.18 8.42
CA ALA A 18 3.35 8.91 9.49
C ALA A 18 2.14 9.86 9.47
N GLY A 19 0.94 9.30 9.55
CA GLY A 19 -0.33 10.05 9.61
C GLY A 19 -0.74 10.69 8.28
N ARG A 20 -0.12 10.29 7.16
CA ARG A 20 -0.36 10.90 5.84
C ARG A 20 -1.24 10.04 4.94
N GLY A 21 -1.56 8.81 5.33
CA GLY A 21 -2.36 7.90 4.51
C GLY A 21 -1.67 7.55 3.20
N ILE A 22 -0.34 7.37 3.24
CA ILE A 22 0.49 7.07 2.08
C ILE A 22 0.76 5.56 2.01
N ALA A 23 0.59 4.98 0.83
CA ALA A 23 1.11 3.67 0.47
C ALA A 23 2.33 3.85 -0.43
N ARG A 24 3.52 3.51 0.07
CA ARG A 24 4.70 3.46 -0.81
C ARG A 24 4.73 2.13 -1.54
N LEU A 25 4.78 2.21 -2.87
CA LEU A 25 4.80 1.06 -3.77
C LEU A 25 6.05 1.12 -4.66
N PRO A 26 6.77 0.01 -4.84
CA PRO A 26 7.90 -0.07 -5.75
C PRO A 26 7.44 -0.01 -7.21
N GLU A 27 8.34 0.39 -8.12
CA GLU A 27 8.00 0.60 -9.54
C GLU A 27 7.36 -0.62 -10.22
N PRO A 28 7.84 -1.87 -10.02
CA PRO A 28 7.20 -3.05 -10.62
C PRO A 28 5.73 -3.20 -10.21
N VAL A 29 5.39 -2.86 -8.97
CA VAL A 29 4.02 -2.93 -8.43
C VAL A 29 3.14 -1.83 -9.02
N ARG A 30 3.64 -0.59 -9.06
CA ARG A 30 2.91 0.54 -9.68
C ARG A 30 2.62 0.27 -11.15
N SER A 31 3.59 -0.26 -11.88
CA SER A 31 3.45 -0.63 -13.29
C SER A 31 2.39 -1.73 -13.49
N ARG A 32 2.38 -2.77 -12.65
CA ARG A 32 1.36 -3.83 -12.69
C ARG A 32 -0.06 -3.34 -12.37
N LEU A 33 -0.16 -2.40 -11.44
CA LEU A 33 -1.42 -1.76 -11.04
C LEU A 33 -1.88 -0.69 -12.05
N GLY A 34 -0.96 -0.16 -12.87
CA GLY A 34 -1.24 0.94 -13.79
C GLY A 34 -1.48 2.28 -13.09
N VAL A 35 -0.84 2.50 -11.93
CA VAL A 35 -1.04 3.71 -11.09
C VAL A 35 0.20 4.60 -11.09
N LEU A 36 -0.04 5.91 -10.94
CA LEU A 36 0.98 6.94 -10.82
C LEU A 36 1.12 7.43 -9.37
N SER A 37 2.17 8.21 -9.14
CA SER A 37 2.33 8.91 -7.87
C SER A 37 1.19 9.91 -7.66
N GLY A 38 0.56 9.87 -6.49
CA GLY A 38 -0.58 10.73 -6.16
C GLY A 38 -1.95 10.10 -6.39
N ASP A 39 -2.03 9.01 -7.16
CA ASP A 39 -3.25 8.24 -7.34
C ASP A 39 -3.69 7.61 -6.01
N SER A 40 -4.98 7.25 -5.94
CA SER A 40 -5.53 6.50 -4.82
C SER A 40 -5.62 5.02 -5.17
N VAL A 41 -5.26 4.18 -4.20
CA VAL A 41 -5.44 2.73 -4.26
C VAL A 41 -6.28 2.26 -3.08
N ILE A 42 -6.99 1.16 -3.28
CA ILE A 42 -7.65 0.43 -2.21
C ILE A 42 -6.66 -0.60 -1.66
N ILE A 43 -6.57 -0.66 -0.33
CA ILE A 43 -5.84 -1.69 0.40
C ILE A 43 -6.89 -2.56 1.11
N GLU A 44 -6.89 -3.84 0.78
CA GLU A 44 -7.80 -4.84 1.31
C GLU A 44 -7.03 -5.76 2.25
N GLY A 45 -7.21 -5.56 3.56
CA GLY A 45 -6.84 -6.50 4.61
C GLY A 45 -8.08 -7.20 5.16
N GLU A 46 -8.23 -7.27 6.49
CA GLU A 46 -9.51 -7.64 7.11
C GLU A 46 -10.63 -6.65 6.78
N ARG A 47 -10.25 -5.39 6.53
CA ARG A 47 -11.11 -4.29 6.10
C ARG A 47 -10.49 -3.56 4.91
N GLN A 48 -11.31 -2.83 4.18
CA GLN A 48 -10.85 -1.98 3.09
C GLN A 48 -10.50 -0.58 3.62
N THR A 49 -9.40 -0.02 3.13
CA THR A 49 -9.03 1.38 3.31
C THR A 49 -8.48 1.95 2.01
N VAL A 50 -8.45 3.28 1.90
CA VAL A 50 -7.82 3.97 0.77
C VAL A 50 -6.50 4.60 1.22
N ALA A 51 -5.50 4.59 0.34
CA ALA A 51 -4.23 5.27 0.56
C ALA A 51 -3.76 5.95 -0.73
N LYS A 52 -2.93 6.99 -0.59
CA LYS A 52 -2.30 7.69 -1.70
C LYS A 52 -0.98 7.03 -2.09
N VAL A 53 -0.81 6.72 -3.38
CA VAL A 53 0.39 6.11 -3.92
C VAL A 53 1.58 7.07 -3.86
N TRP A 54 2.71 6.58 -3.36
CA TRP A 54 4.01 7.22 -3.46
C TRP A 54 5.08 6.21 -3.89
N PRO A 55 6.20 6.66 -4.46
CA PRO A 55 7.27 5.76 -4.82
C PRO A 55 8.00 5.18 -3.62
N ASP A 56 8.35 3.89 -3.70
CA ASP A 56 9.38 3.26 -2.89
C ASP A 56 10.53 2.76 -3.77
N ASP A 57 11.76 2.94 -3.31
CA ASP A 57 12.97 2.36 -3.92
C ASP A 57 13.44 1.14 -3.12
N GLY A 58 12.49 0.48 -2.44
CA GLY A 58 12.73 -0.62 -1.51
C GLY A 58 12.44 -1.98 -2.13
N GLU A 59 12.02 -2.91 -1.28
CA GLU A 59 11.67 -4.28 -1.64
C GLU A 59 10.49 -4.34 -2.61
N GLU A 60 10.58 -5.18 -3.63
CA GLU A 60 9.63 -5.22 -4.76
C GLU A 60 8.23 -5.77 -4.41
N ASN A 61 8.07 -6.44 -3.26
CA ASN A 61 6.82 -7.11 -2.85
C ASN A 61 6.21 -6.54 -1.57
N VAL A 62 6.55 -5.30 -1.24
CA VAL A 62 6.13 -4.66 0.02
C VAL A 62 5.28 -3.43 -0.26
N VAL A 63 4.27 -3.24 0.58
CA VAL A 63 3.57 -1.96 0.72
C VAL A 63 3.91 -1.35 2.08
N ARG A 64 4.53 -0.16 2.07
CA ARG A 64 4.84 0.57 3.30
C ARG A 64 3.71 1.54 3.63
N ILE A 65 3.04 1.30 4.75
CA ILE A 65 1.90 2.11 5.23
C ILE A 65 2.06 2.46 6.71
N ASP A 66 1.49 3.61 7.09
CA ASP A 66 1.54 4.09 8.47
C ASP A 66 0.61 3.29 9.41
N ALA A 67 0.72 3.56 10.71
CA ALA A 67 -0.05 2.84 11.72
C ALA A 67 -1.56 3.02 11.52
N ASP A 68 -2.01 4.23 11.19
CA ASP A 68 -3.43 4.53 11.01
C ASP A 68 -4.00 3.79 9.80
N THR A 69 -3.27 3.78 8.67
CA THR A 69 -3.68 3.03 7.47
C THR A 69 -3.76 1.53 7.75
N ARG A 70 -2.81 0.98 8.51
CA ARG A 70 -2.85 -0.43 8.95
C ARG A 70 -4.06 -0.71 9.85
N THR A 71 -4.31 0.14 10.84
CA THR A 71 -5.49 0.04 11.70
C THR A 71 -6.79 0.12 10.89
N ASN A 72 -6.85 0.95 9.86
CA ASN A 72 -8.01 1.06 8.97
C ASN A 72 -8.18 -0.16 8.05
N ALA A 73 -7.08 -0.75 7.57
CA ALA A 73 -7.09 -2.00 6.81
C ALA A 73 -7.34 -3.24 7.68
N GLY A 74 -7.19 -3.13 9.01
CA GLY A 74 -7.17 -4.28 9.89
C GLY A 74 -5.99 -5.21 9.59
N ALA A 75 -4.80 -4.65 9.39
CA ALA A 75 -3.58 -5.40 9.07
C ALA A 75 -2.45 -5.03 10.04
N THR A 76 -1.50 -5.95 10.21
CA THR A 76 -0.26 -5.78 10.99
C THR A 76 0.97 -5.87 10.09
N ILE A 77 2.16 -5.58 10.62
CA ILE A 77 3.40 -5.71 9.84
C ILE A 77 3.69 -7.19 9.61
N GLY A 78 3.96 -7.55 8.36
CA GLY A 78 4.18 -8.94 7.93
C GLY A 78 2.95 -9.61 7.34
N ASP A 79 1.75 -9.06 7.54
CA ASP A 79 0.54 -9.58 6.91
C ASP A 79 0.55 -9.34 5.40
N GLU A 80 -0.20 -10.16 4.66
CA GLU A 80 -0.47 -9.94 3.25
C GLU A 80 -1.76 -9.13 3.06
N VAL A 81 -1.71 -8.14 2.18
CA VAL A 81 -2.87 -7.35 1.77
C VAL A 81 -2.96 -7.31 0.25
N ARG A 82 -4.17 -7.18 -0.28
CA ARG A 82 -4.38 -6.93 -1.70
C ARG A 82 -4.46 -5.42 -1.94
N VAL A 83 -3.67 -4.93 -2.89
CA VAL A 83 -3.74 -3.53 -3.35
C VAL A 83 -4.34 -3.49 -4.74
N ALA A 84 -5.35 -2.65 -4.98
CA ALA A 84 -6.07 -2.56 -6.25
C ALA A 84 -6.49 -1.13 -6.59
#